data_AF-A0A8S9B1E2-F1
#
_entry.id   AF-A0A8S9B1E2-F1
#
_cell.length_a   1.000
_cell.length_b   1.000
_cell.length_c   1.000
_cell.angle_alpha   90.00
_cell.angle_beta   90.00
_cell.angle_gamma   90.00
#
_symmetry.space_group_name_H-M   'P 1'
#
loop_
_entity.id
_entity.type
_entity.pdbx_description
1 polymer ?
#
loop_
_entity_poly.entity_id
_entity_poly.type
_entity_poly.pdbx_seq_one_letter_code
_entity_poly.pdbx_strand_id
1 'polypeptide(L)'
;MNSNHKHATAPPSPFAWVTLLTRTSYLPGAILLAYSLCRQTSKYPLLILTTPSFPPSLLPLLERECSFINASILSISALSPPPKNTPSSLIATRFEDTWTKLRVFQLHRHGYQKLVFLDADMLVMRNMDELFDYELPGRDWIAANHACVCNLDSDSWAPEDWTKKNCAYAGLRPGSPPTPVPDFRLVNGNAVHKRTHTLLNSGMFLFTPHESQWQDMVKFLNSDPRVKGYLFPDQDFLAEFFTGKWQSIGWQYNALKTMRYWHENMWADDEVRNLHYIVDKPWSRRVGNDGVAGYLGRDGVTHRWWWNEYERWENDRTSKGEEKIMEIMRREVAKSLKGGKEMESLHGNWQQIAGK
;
A
#
# COMPACT_ATOMS: atom_id res chain seq x y z
N MET A 1 10.68 27.40 -28.86
CA MET A 1 11.13 26.00 -28.64
C MET A 1 9.92 25.22 -28.18
N ASN A 2 9.43 24.31 -29.03
CA ASN A 2 8.15 23.63 -28.86
C ASN A 2 8.15 22.67 -27.67
N SER A 3 7.44 22.99 -26.58
CA SER A 3 7.00 21.97 -25.62
C SER A 3 5.74 21.31 -26.18
N ASN A 4 5.90 20.10 -26.73
CA ASN A 4 4.79 19.22 -27.01
C ASN A 4 4.17 18.77 -25.67
N HIS A 5 3.30 19.60 -25.09
CA HIS A 5 2.32 19.12 -24.15
C HIS A 5 1.34 18.26 -24.95
N LYS A 6 1.63 16.95 -25.04
CA LYS A 6 0.60 15.98 -25.41
C LYS A 6 -0.57 16.25 -24.46
N HIS A 7 -1.68 16.75 -24.99
CA HIS A 7 -2.93 16.84 -24.25
C HIS A 7 -3.16 15.48 -23.59
N ALA A 8 -3.26 15.46 -22.26
CA ALA A 8 -3.55 14.23 -21.53
C ALA A 8 -4.89 13.71 -22.05
N THR A 9 -4.85 12.60 -22.79
CA THR A 9 -6.06 11.92 -23.23
C THR A 9 -6.86 11.54 -21.99
N ALA A 10 -8.17 11.77 -22.02
CA ALA A 10 -9.06 11.37 -20.92
C ALA A 10 -8.83 9.88 -20.58
N PRO A 11 -8.92 9.50 -19.30
CA PRO A 11 -8.65 8.14 -18.89
C PRO A 11 -9.71 7.21 -19.50
N PRO A 12 -9.36 5.95 -19.79
CA PRO A 12 -10.28 4.98 -20.38
C PRO A 12 -11.47 4.66 -19.45
N SER A 13 -11.33 4.94 -18.15
CA SER A 13 -12.37 4.87 -17.14
C SER A 13 -12.18 6.04 -16.16
N PRO A 14 -13.25 6.67 -15.65
CA PRO A 14 -13.14 7.62 -14.54
C PRO A 14 -12.71 6.94 -13.23
N PHE A 15 -12.70 5.61 -13.18
CA PHE A 15 -12.35 4.79 -12.02
C PHE A 15 -11.07 3.99 -12.26
N ALA A 16 -10.18 3.96 -11.28
CA ALA A 16 -8.91 3.24 -11.37
C ALA A 16 -8.39 2.82 -10.00
N TRP A 17 -7.63 1.74 -9.98
CA TRP A 17 -6.69 1.45 -8.91
C TRP A 17 -5.50 2.40 -9.07
N VAL A 18 -4.85 2.80 -7.98
CA VAL A 18 -3.68 3.68 -8.04
C VAL A 18 -2.60 3.18 -7.11
N THR A 19 -1.35 3.18 -7.57
CA THR A 19 -0.20 2.90 -6.73
C THR A 19 0.92 3.91 -6.97
N LEU A 20 1.90 3.97 -6.06
CA LEU A 20 3.05 4.87 -6.16
C LEU A 20 4.35 4.07 -6.21
N LEU A 21 5.16 4.34 -7.23
CA LEU A 21 6.46 3.71 -7.46
C LEU A 21 7.55 4.79 -7.59
N THR A 22 8.22 5.11 -6.47
CA THR A 22 9.29 6.12 -6.43
C THR A 22 10.71 5.52 -6.38
N ARG A 23 10.84 4.23 -6.01
CA ARG A 23 12.10 3.52 -5.85
C ARG A 23 12.10 2.21 -6.62
N THR A 24 13.24 1.88 -7.22
CA THR A 24 13.42 0.62 -7.96
C THR A 24 13.19 -0.62 -7.10
N SER A 25 13.53 -0.57 -5.82
CA SER A 25 13.34 -1.70 -4.90
C SER A 25 11.88 -2.09 -4.67
N TYR A 26 10.91 -1.25 -5.08
CA TYR A 26 9.48 -1.56 -5.05
C TYR A 26 8.92 -1.96 -6.43
N LEU A 27 9.75 -1.98 -7.47
CA LEU A 27 9.37 -2.41 -8.82
C LEU A 27 8.77 -3.83 -8.82
N PRO A 28 9.33 -4.82 -8.09
CA PRO A 28 8.71 -6.15 -8.03
C PRO A 28 7.32 -6.13 -7.42
N GLY A 29 7.12 -5.35 -6.37
CA GLY A 29 5.81 -5.18 -5.74
C GLY A 29 4.80 -4.56 -6.70
N ALA A 30 5.13 -3.42 -7.31
CA ALA A 30 4.23 -2.72 -8.23
C ALA A 30 3.84 -3.58 -9.46
N ILE A 31 4.78 -4.34 -10.02
CA ILE A 31 4.51 -5.24 -11.14
C ILE A 31 3.59 -6.38 -10.69
N LEU A 32 3.86 -7.00 -9.54
CA LEU A 32 3.03 -8.11 -9.05
C LEU A 32 1.65 -7.65 -8.58
N LEU A 33 1.52 -6.43 -8.06
CA LEU A 33 0.24 -5.79 -7.81
C LEU A 33 -0.58 -5.64 -9.10
N ALA A 34 0.03 -5.08 -10.15
CA ALA A 34 -0.61 -4.91 -11.46
C ALA A 34 -1.00 -6.25 -12.10
N TYR A 35 -0.10 -7.23 -12.04
CA TYR A 35 -0.31 -8.57 -12.58
C TYR A 35 -1.42 -9.32 -11.83
N SER A 36 -1.44 -9.25 -10.50
CA SER A 36 -2.45 -9.91 -9.68
C SER A 36 -3.84 -9.29 -9.89
N LEU A 37 -3.98 -7.96 -9.99
CA LEU A 37 -5.23 -7.30 -10.39
C LEU A 37 -5.76 -7.83 -11.75
N CYS A 38 -4.87 -7.95 -12.73
CA CYS A 38 -5.21 -8.49 -14.06
C CYS A 38 -5.68 -9.95 -13.98
N ARG A 39 -4.97 -10.79 -13.21
CA ARG A 39 -5.35 -12.20 -12.99
C ARG A 39 -6.67 -12.37 -12.26
N GLN A 40 -6.97 -11.47 -11.35
CA GLN A 40 -8.27 -11.40 -10.68
C GLN A 40 -9.34 -10.69 -11.54
N THR A 41 -9.08 -10.51 -12.83
CA THR A 41 -10.02 -9.98 -13.83
C THR A 41 -10.63 -8.63 -13.44
N SER A 42 -9.84 -7.75 -12.81
CA SER A 42 -10.27 -6.37 -12.53
C SER A 42 -10.68 -5.68 -13.83
N LYS A 43 -11.86 -5.06 -13.83
CA LYS A 43 -12.36 -4.24 -14.96
C LYS A 43 -11.65 -2.90 -15.02
N TYR A 44 -11.13 -2.43 -13.89
CA TYR A 44 -10.51 -1.12 -13.75
C TYR A 44 -8.99 -1.19 -13.92
N PRO A 45 -8.38 -0.19 -14.60
CA PRO A 45 -6.94 -0.16 -14.79
C PRO A 45 -6.20 0.17 -13.49
N LEU A 46 -4.94 -0.26 -13.38
CA LEU A 46 -4.00 0.26 -12.39
C LEU A 46 -3.22 1.45 -12.96
N LEU A 47 -3.27 2.59 -12.28
CA LEU A 47 -2.44 3.74 -12.53
C LEU A 47 -1.20 3.69 -11.63
N ILE A 48 -0.02 3.49 -12.23
CA ILE A 48 1.27 3.51 -11.54
C ILE A 48 1.82 4.94 -11.60
N LEU A 49 1.82 5.62 -10.45
CA LEU A 49 2.42 6.94 -10.33
C LEU A 49 3.94 6.80 -10.16
N THR A 50 4.71 7.52 -10.96
CA THR A 50 6.17 7.59 -10.83
C THR A 50 6.63 9.01 -10.57
N THR A 51 7.79 9.17 -9.96
CA THR A 51 8.45 10.45 -9.73
C THR A 51 9.73 10.55 -10.56
N PRO A 52 10.32 11.76 -10.72
CA PRO A 52 11.64 11.90 -11.35
C PRO A 52 12.77 11.13 -10.66
N SER A 53 12.59 10.66 -9.42
CA SER A 53 13.55 9.79 -8.73
C SER A 53 13.54 8.36 -9.24
N PHE A 54 12.47 7.91 -9.91
CA PHE A 54 12.43 6.59 -10.53
C PHE A 54 13.31 6.60 -11.79
N PRO A 55 14.23 5.62 -11.98
CA PRO A 55 15.20 5.66 -13.07
C PRO A 55 14.54 5.74 -14.46
N PRO A 56 14.82 6.79 -15.26
CA PRO A 56 14.24 6.91 -16.60
C PRO A 56 14.59 5.76 -17.54
N SER A 57 15.71 5.07 -17.30
CA SER A 57 16.13 3.88 -18.05
C SER A 57 15.20 2.68 -17.87
N LEU A 58 14.42 2.64 -16.79
CA LEU A 58 13.47 1.56 -16.50
C LEU A 58 12.06 1.86 -17.03
N LEU A 59 11.75 3.12 -17.36
CA LEU A 59 10.42 3.51 -17.84
C LEU A 59 9.98 2.75 -19.10
N PRO A 60 10.81 2.58 -20.17
CA PRO A 60 10.38 1.84 -21.35
C PRO A 60 10.02 0.37 -21.07
N LEU A 61 10.68 -0.23 -20.06
CA LEU A 61 10.46 -1.62 -19.67
C LEU A 61 9.22 -1.75 -18.80
N LEU A 62 8.94 -0.76 -17.94
CA LEU A 62 7.68 -0.66 -17.22
C LEU A 62 6.51 -0.37 -18.17
N GLU A 63 6.68 0.48 -19.19
CA GLU A 63 5.68 0.73 -20.23
C GLU A 63 5.39 -0.54 -21.03
N ARG A 64 6.44 -1.31 -21.38
CA ARG A 64 6.29 -2.60 -22.03
C ARG A 64 5.56 -3.60 -21.15
N GLU A 65 5.88 -3.68 -19.86
CA GLU A 65 5.17 -4.51 -18.89
C GLU A 65 3.69 -4.13 -18.81
N CYS A 66 3.39 -2.84 -18.71
CA CYS A 66 2.03 -2.30 -18.70
C CYS A 66 1.26 -2.61 -19.99
N SER A 67 1.92 -2.87 -21.12
CA SER A 67 1.21 -3.28 -22.35
C SER A 67 0.62 -4.69 -22.31
N PHE A 68 1.03 -5.52 -21.34
CA PHE A 68 0.52 -6.88 -21.14
C PHE A 68 -0.56 -7.02 -20.08
N ILE A 69 -0.78 -5.98 -19.30
CA ILE A 69 -1.70 -5.96 -18.15
C ILE A 69 -2.54 -4.69 -18.22
N ASN A 70 -3.68 -4.65 -17.54
CA ASN A 70 -4.53 -3.46 -17.55
C ASN A 70 -3.94 -2.36 -16.64
N ALA A 71 -2.81 -1.76 -17.05
CA ALA A 71 -2.11 -0.73 -16.28
C ALA A 71 -1.56 0.39 -17.17
N SER A 72 -1.30 1.54 -16.55
CA SER A 72 -0.70 2.71 -17.21
C SER A 72 0.18 3.48 -16.24
N ILE A 73 1.11 4.28 -16.78
CA ILE A 73 2.06 5.05 -15.99
C ILE A 73 1.71 6.54 -16.07
N LEU A 74 1.77 7.23 -14.94
CA LEU A 74 1.67 8.68 -14.88
C LEU A 74 2.82 9.26 -14.05
N SER A 75 3.64 10.09 -14.70
CA SER A 75 4.70 10.83 -14.00
C SER A 75 4.10 12.01 -13.24
N ILE A 76 4.44 12.13 -11.96
CA ILE A 76 4.01 13.18 -11.05
C ILE A 76 5.21 13.86 -10.38
N SER A 77 5.02 15.09 -9.89
CA SER A 77 6.03 15.75 -9.07
C SER A 77 6.00 15.25 -7.64
N ALA A 78 7.18 15.17 -7.01
CA ALA A 78 7.28 14.92 -5.59
C ALA A 78 6.50 15.97 -4.78
N LEU A 79 6.05 15.57 -3.59
CA LEU A 79 5.46 16.49 -2.61
C LEU A 79 6.32 16.45 -1.35
N SER A 80 6.61 17.61 -0.79
CA SER A 80 7.24 17.76 0.52
C SER A 80 6.58 18.91 1.26
N PRO A 81 6.43 18.83 2.60
CA PRO A 81 6.02 19.97 3.40
C PRO A 81 7.07 21.09 3.31
N PRO A 82 6.71 22.34 3.61
CA PRO A 82 7.65 23.45 3.63
C PRO A 82 8.73 23.22 4.72
N PRO A 83 9.92 23.85 4.61
CA PRO A 83 11.02 23.63 5.56
C PRO A 83 10.63 23.77 7.04
N LYS A 84 9.77 24.75 7.35
CA LYS A 84 9.24 24.99 8.71
C LYS A 84 8.41 23.84 9.30
N ASN A 85 7.87 22.97 8.43
CA ASN A 85 7.03 21.81 8.78
C ASN A 85 7.70 20.49 8.39
N THR A 86 8.96 20.51 7.97
CA THR A 86 9.70 19.28 7.68
C THR A 86 10.02 18.55 8.99
N PRO A 87 9.65 17.26 9.15
CA PRO A 87 9.97 16.51 10.35
C PRO A 87 11.48 16.51 10.65
N SER A 88 11.85 16.67 11.92
CA SER A 88 13.25 16.82 12.35
C SER A 88 13.97 15.49 12.64
N SER A 89 13.30 14.34 12.50
CA SER A 89 13.84 13.02 12.85
C SER A 89 14.64 12.38 11.71
N LEU A 90 15.61 11.51 12.03
CA LEU A 90 16.43 10.75 11.06
C LEU A 90 15.61 9.86 10.10
N ILE A 91 14.34 9.61 10.43
CA ILE A 91 13.41 8.85 9.58
C ILE A 91 12.92 9.71 8.39
N ALA A 92 13.08 11.05 8.44
CA ALA A 92 12.60 12.02 7.44
C ALA A 92 13.09 11.82 6.00
N THR A 93 14.33 11.33 5.78
CA THR A 93 14.86 11.08 4.42
C THR A 93 14.21 9.87 3.73
N ARG A 94 13.53 9.00 4.48
CA ARG A 94 12.71 7.91 3.92
C ARG A 94 11.28 8.35 3.59
N PHE A 95 10.91 9.58 3.98
CA PHE A 95 9.53 10.05 3.97
C PHE A 95 9.19 11.08 2.90
N GLU A 96 10.15 11.54 2.08
CA GLU A 96 9.83 12.34 0.88
C GLU A 96 8.82 11.59 -0.02
N ASP A 97 8.95 10.27 -0.11
CA ASP A 97 8.01 9.41 -0.84
C ASP A 97 6.61 9.37 -0.20
N THR A 98 6.54 9.37 1.14
CA THR A 98 5.27 9.26 1.87
C THR A 98 4.40 10.49 1.66
N TRP A 99 4.97 11.69 1.61
CA TRP A 99 4.20 12.89 1.26
C TRP A 99 3.74 12.86 -0.19
N THR A 100 4.57 12.35 -1.10
CA THR A 100 4.25 12.24 -2.52
C THR A 100 2.99 11.38 -2.76
N LYS A 101 2.70 10.41 -1.89
CA LYS A 101 1.43 9.65 -1.91
C LYS A 101 0.19 10.53 -1.93
N LEU A 102 0.19 11.67 -1.22
CA LEU A 102 -0.96 12.58 -1.20
C LEU A 102 -1.29 13.17 -2.58
N ARG A 103 -0.35 13.15 -3.55
CA ARG A 103 -0.60 13.59 -4.94
C ARG A 103 -1.72 12.82 -5.62
N VAL A 104 -2.10 11.64 -5.13
CA VAL A 104 -3.24 10.87 -5.65
C VAL A 104 -4.54 11.68 -5.59
N PHE A 105 -4.66 12.62 -4.63
CA PHE A 105 -5.81 13.52 -4.53
C PHE A 105 -5.83 14.63 -5.60
N GLN A 106 -4.74 14.86 -6.34
CA GLN A 106 -4.71 15.74 -7.53
C GLN A 106 -5.19 15.06 -8.81
N LEU A 107 -5.45 13.75 -8.79
CA LEU A 107 -5.82 13.00 -10.00
C LEU A 107 -7.17 13.41 -10.61
N HIS A 108 -7.97 14.23 -9.91
CA HIS A 108 -9.13 14.89 -10.50
C HIS A 108 -8.76 15.75 -11.73
N ARG A 109 -7.54 16.30 -11.79
CA ARG A 109 -7.02 17.07 -12.94
C ARG A 109 -6.81 16.20 -14.18
N HIS A 110 -6.74 14.89 -13.99
CA HIS A 110 -6.62 13.89 -15.04
C HIS A 110 -7.96 13.19 -15.34
N GLY A 111 -9.09 13.73 -14.87
CA GLY A 111 -10.43 13.20 -15.18
C GLY A 111 -10.90 12.03 -14.32
N TYR A 112 -10.14 11.64 -13.29
CA TYR A 112 -10.54 10.58 -12.36
C TYR A 112 -11.59 11.06 -11.35
N GLN A 113 -12.56 10.19 -11.05
CA GLN A 113 -13.69 10.49 -10.17
C GLN A 113 -13.69 9.62 -8.91
N LYS A 114 -13.39 8.31 -9.01
CA LYS A 114 -13.35 7.41 -7.86
C LYS A 114 -12.12 6.52 -7.98
N LEU A 115 -11.30 6.49 -6.95
CA LEU A 115 -10.01 5.83 -6.97
C LEU A 115 -9.85 4.96 -5.73
N VAL A 116 -9.18 3.82 -5.89
CA VAL A 116 -8.71 3.04 -4.74
C VAL A 116 -7.20 3.03 -4.79
N PHE A 117 -6.57 3.64 -3.80
CA PHE A 117 -5.13 3.61 -3.65
C PHE A 117 -4.70 2.27 -3.04
N LEU A 118 -3.59 1.70 -3.52
CA LEU A 118 -2.94 0.51 -3.01
C LEU A 118 -1.42 0.77 -2.92
N ASP A 119 -0.81 0.57 -1.76
CA ASP A 119 0.65 0.58 -1.65
C ASP A 119 1.26 -0.51 -2.56
N ALA A 120 2.47 -0.25 -3.07
CA ALA A 120 3.13 -1.13 -4.04
C ALA A 120 3.53 -2.50 -3.46
N ASP A 121 3.45 -2.69 -2.15
CA ASP A 121 3.77 -3.92 -1.42
C ASP A 121 2.53 -4.74 -1.05
N MET A 122 1.55 -4.71 -1.96
CA MET A 122 0.32 -5.46 -1.86
C MET A 122 0.21 -6.54 -2.95
N LEU A 123 -0.57 -7.58 -2.68
CA LEU A 123 -0.88 -8.65 -3.63
C LEU A 123 -2.38 -8.95 -3.61
N VAL A 124 -3.02 -8.82 -4.77
CA VAL A 124 -4.47 -9.05 -4.90
C VAL A 124 -4.75 -10.54 -5.09
N MET A 125 -5.37 -11.12 -4.08
CA MET A 125 -5.66 -12.55 -3.99
C MET A 125 -7.06 -12.90 -4.56
N ARG A 126 -7.96 -11.91 -4.61
CA ARG A 126 -9.32 -12.06 -5.14
C ARG A 126 -9.80 -10.72 -5.72
N ASN A 127 -10.66 -10.77 -6.72
CA ASN A 127 -11.30 -9.56 -7.25
C ASN A 127 -11.96 -8.77 -6.11
N MET A 128 -11.81 -7.45 -6.15
CA MET A 128 -12.35 -6.51 -5.17
C MET A 128 -12.94 -5.27 -5.86
N ASP A 129 -13.40 -5.42 -7.12
CA ASP A 129 -13.97 -4.33 -7.92
C ASP A 129 -15.24 -3.74 -7.29
N GLU A 130 -15.93 -4.47 -6.40
CA GLU A 130 -17.08 -3.94 -5.65
C GLU A 130 -16.71 -2.74 -4.77
N LEU A 131 -15.42 -2.51 -4.48
CA LEU A 131 -14.97 -1.28 -3.80
C LEU A 131 -15.33 -0.02 -4.61
N PHE A 132 -15.44 -0.10 -5.94
CA PHE A 132 -15.89 1.03 -6.75
C PHE A 132 -17.39 1.27 -6.69
N ASP A 133 -18.18 0.26 -6.28
CA ASP A 133 -19.61 0.38 -6.01
C ASP A 133 -19.89 0.86 -4.58
N TYR A 134 -18.87 0.86 -3.71
CA TYR A 134 -19.00 1.32 -2.33
C TYR A 134 -19.38 2.82 -2.28
N GLU A 135 -20.46 3.11 -1.55
CA GLU A 135 -20.99 4.46 -1.36
C GLU A 135 -20.44 5.08 -0.08
N LEU A 136 -19.90 6.28 -0.21
CA LEU A 136 -19.43 7.09 0.91
C LEU A 136 -20.50 8.13 1.29
N PRO A 137 -20.66 8.49 2.57
CA PRO A 137 -21.63 9.49 3.01
C PRO A 137 -21.46 10.88 2.38
N GLY A 138 -20.24 11.19 1.91
CA GLY A 138 -19.93 12.43 1.23
C GLY A 138 -18.70 12.29 0.34
N ARG A 139 -18.56 13.21 -0.62
CA ARG A 139 -17.41 13.27 -1.53
C ARG A 139 -16.08 13.53 -0.81
N ASP A 140 -16.14 14.21 0.33
CA ASP A 140 -15.00 14.53 1.19
C ASP A 140 -14.68 13.42 2.19
N TRP A 141 -15.29 12.24 2.05
CA TRP A 141 -14.99 11.06 2.85
C TRP A 141 -14.02 10.13 2.14
N ILE A 142 -13.40 9.24 2.92
CA ILE A 142 -12.66 8.08 2.42
C ILE A 142 -13.19 6.78 3.05
N ALA A 143 -12.93 5.64 2.42
CA ALA A 143 -13.04 4.34 3.07
C ALA A 143 -11.63 3.75 3.23
N ALA A 144 -11.33 3.17 4.38
CA ALA A 144 -10.01 2.59 4.69
C ALA A 144 -10.16 1.47 5.73
N ASN A 145 -9.07 0.78 6.04
CA ASN A 145 -9.03 -0.20 7.12
C ASN A 145 -8.48 0.42 8.41
N HIS A 146 -8.88 -0.08 9.57
CA HIS A 146 -8.24 0.32 10.83
C HIS A 146 -6.74 -0.01 10.85
N ALA A 147 -5.94 0.80 11.53
CA ALA A 147 -4.58 0.41 11.87
C ALA A 147 -4.59 -0.77 12.86
N CYS A 148 -3.73 -1.78 12.65
CA CYS A 148 -3.52 -2.81 13.66
C CYS A 148 -2.57 -2.26 14.73
N VAL A 149 -3.10 -2.04 15.94
CA VAL A 149 -2.35 -1.48 17.07
C VAL A 149 -1.99 -2.54 18.11
N CYS A 150 -1.90 -3.82 17.72
CA CYS A 150 -1.70 -4.90 18.70
C CYS A 150 -0.31 -4.88 19.36
N ASN A 151 0.72 -4.47 18.61
CA ASN A 151 2.13 -4.46 19.02
C ASN A 151 2.59 -5.72 19.78
N LEU A 152 2.26 -6.93 19.27
CA LEU A 152 2.55 -8.18 20.00
C LEU A 152 4.04 -8.52 20.07
N ASP A 153 4.86 -7.88 19.22
CA ASP A 153 6.32 -8.04 19.23
C ASP A 153 7.02 -7.01 20.13
N SER A 154 6.26 -6.16 20.84
CA SER A 154 6.76 -5.17 21.80
C SER A 154 7.76 -4.17 21.20
N ASP A 155 7.45 -3.67 20.01
CA ASP A 155 8.24 -2.64 19.35
C ASP A 155 8.28 -1.36 20.21
N SER A 156 9.50 -0.87 20.49
CA SER A 156 9.75 0.27 21.38
C SER A 156 9.29 1.62 20.83
N TRP A 157 9.11 1.71 19.51
CA TRP A 157 8.62 2.92 18.84
C TRP A 157 7.09 3.04 18.91
N ALA A 158 6.37 1.98 19.25
CA ALA A 158 4.92 1.99 19.29
C ALA A 158 4.41 2.74 20.55
N PRO A 159 3.36 3.56 20.44
CA PRO A 159 2.72 4.20 21.58
C PRO A 159 2.25 3.20 22.65
N GLU A 160 2.24 3.61 23.92
CA GLU A 160 1.85 2.76 25.06
C GLU A 160 0.41 2.20 24.93
N ASP A 161 -0.49 2.94 24.28
CA ASP A 161 -1.87 2.52 24.08
C ASP A 161 -2.04 1.51 22.92
N TRP A 162 -0.97 1.17 22.19
CA TRP A 162 -0.97 0.12 21.18
C TRP A 162 -0.87 -1.25 21.86
N THR A 163 -2.05 -1.82 22.13
CA THR A 163 -2.20 -3.15 22.72
C THR A 163 -3.29 -3.95 22.02
N LYS A 164 -3.25 -5.28 22.13
CA LYS A 164 -4.33 -6.17 21.65
C LYS A 164 -5.72 -5.75 22.13
N LYS A 165 -5.83 -5.29 23.39
CA LYS A 165 -7.11 -4.83 23.96
C LYS A 165 -7.64 -3.60 23.23
N ASN A 166 -6.78 -2.75 22.69
CA ASN A 166 -7.13 -1.48 22.03
C ASN A 166 -7.20 -1.59 20.51
N CYS A 167 -7.06 -2.78 19.95
CA CYS A 167 -7.13 -3.01 18.53
C CYS A 167 -8.58 -3.13 18.04
N ALA A 168 -8.91 -2.44 16.95
CA ALA A 168 -10.24 -2.51 16.31
C ALA A 168 -10.59 -3.94 15.83
N TYR A 169 -9.57 -4.77 15.59
CA TYR A 169 -9.71 -6.16 15.18
C TYR A 169 -9.83 -7.14 16.37
N ALA A 170 -9.79 -6.64 17.61
CA ALA A 170 -9.88 -7.48 18.80
C ALA A 170 -11.27 -8.10 18.93
N GLY A 171 -11.32 -9.44 19.04
CA GLY A 171 -12.57 -10.18 19.24
C GLY A 171 -13.40 -10.40 17.98
N LEU A 172 -12.95 -9.92 16.81
CA LEU A 172 -13.57 -10.27 15.54
C LEU A 172 -13.43 -11.78 15.27
N ARG A 173 -14.46 -12.33 14.64
CA ARG A 173 -14.55 -13.72 14.18
C ARG A 173 -14.94 -13.72 12.71
N PRO A 174 -14.68 -14.80 11.95
CA PRO A 174 -15.10 -14.86 10.56
C PRO A 174 -16.63 -14.81 10.54
N GLY A 175 -17.19 -13.90 9.74
CA GLY A 175 -18.62 -13.62 9.68
C GLY A 175 -19.19 -13.90 8.29
N SER A 176 -20.25 -13.18 7.90
CA SER A 176 -20.69 -13.15 6.50
C SER A 176 -19.66 -12.38 5.66
N PRO A 177 -19.01 -13.00 4.65
CA PRO A 177 -17.98 -12.32 3.87
C PRO A 177 -18.57 -11.21 2.99
N PRO A 178 -17.94 -10.02 2.90
CA PRO A 178 -16.78 -9.59 3.68
C PRO A 178 -17.17 -9.28 5.13
N THR A 179 -16.48 -9.92 6.10
CA THR A 179 -16.64 -9.69 7.54
C THR A 179 -16.51 -8.19 7.86
N PRO A 180 -17.59 -7.50 8.27
CA PRO A 180 -17.55 -6.08 8.58
C PRO A 180 -16.71 -5.85 9.84
N VAL A 181 -15.88 -4.81 9.82
CA VAL A 181 -15.27 -4.28 11.04
C VAL A 181 -16.20 -3.17 11.55
N PRO A 182 -16.64 -3.19 12.82
CA PRO A 182 -17.59 -2.21 13.32
C PRO A 182 -17.15 -0.77 13.06
N ASP A 183 -18.05 0.07 12.55
CA ASP A 183 -17.83 1.52 12.57
C ASP A 183 -18.00 2.01 14.00
N PHE A 184 -16.88 2.12 14.71
CA PHE A 184 -16.84 2.51 16.12
C PHE A 184 -17.33 3.95 16.38
N ARG A 185 -17.73 4.71 15.34
CA ARG A 185 -18.39 6.02 15.48
C ARG A 185 -19.90 5.92 15.69
N LEU A 186 -20.53 4.81 15.32
CA LEU A 186 -22.00 4.64 15.34
C LEU A 186 -22.52 3.84 16.55
N VAL A 187 -21.63 3.42 17.47
CA VAL A 187 -22.04 2.61 18.63
C VAL A 187 -22.59 3.50 19.75
N ASN A 188 -23.90 3.75 19.69
CA ASN A 188 -24.82 4.18 20.76
C ASN A 188 -24.19 4.75 22.04
N GLY A 189 -23.87 6.05 22.02
CA GLY A 189 -23.95 6.99 23.16
C GLY A 189 -23.08 6.76 24.41
N ASN A 190 -22.47 5.58 24.59
CA ASN A 190 -21.78 5.19 25.82
C ASN A 190 -20.50 4.35 25.57
N ALA A 191 -20.13 4.06 24.32
CA ALA A 191 -18.87 3.39 24.04
C ALA A 191 -17.72 4.41 24.11
N VAL A 192 -16.82 4.27 25.07
CA VAL A 192 -15.57 5.04 25.11
C VAL A 192 -14.83 4.82 23.80
N HIS A 193 -14.82 5.83 22.92
CA HIS A 193 -14.04 5.81 21.69
C HIS A 193 -12.57 5.72 22.08
N LYS A 194 -11.96 4.54 21.87
CA LYS A 194 -10.51 4.44 22.00
C LYS A 194 -9.90 5.25 20.88
N ARG A 195 -8.95 6.12 21.20
CA ARG A 195 -8.16 6.87 20.22
C ARG A 195 -7.63 5.97 19.10
N THR A 196 -7.20 4.76 19.45
CA THR A 196 -6.70 3.77 18.48
C THR A 196 -7.72 3.33 17.43
N HIS A 197 -9.03 3.42 17.71
CA HIS A 197 -10.07 3.07 16.74
C HIS A 197 -10.26 4.17 15.68
N THR A 198 -9.73 5.38 15.88
CA THR A 198 -9.76 6.43 14.85
C THR A 198 -8.55 6.36 13.91
N LEU A 199 -7.57 5.50 14.20
CA LEU A 199 -6.41 5.29 13.36
C LEU A 199 -6.76 4.37 12.19
N LEU A 200 -6.34 4.78 11.00
CA LEU A 200 -6.47 4.00 9.77
C LEU A 200 -5.11 3.48 9.32
N ASN A 201 -5.09 2.41 8.55
CA ASN A 201 -3.93 2.02 7.75
C ASN A 201 -4.03 2.68 6.38
N SER A 202 -3.00 3.42 5.99
CA SER A 202 -3.00 4.17 4.73
C SER A 202 -2.66 3.32 3.50
N GLY A 203 -2.35 2.03 3.66
CA GLY A 203 -1.95 1.20 2.54
C GLY A 203 -3.05 0.98 1.52
N MET A 204 -4.31 1.03 1.96
CA MET A 204 -5.45 1.05 1.05
C MET A 204 -6.50 2.04 1.52
N PHE A 205 -6.97 2.85 0.57
CA PHE A 205 -8.16 3.68 0.78
C PHE A 205 -8.90 3.99 -0.52
N LEU A 206 -10.22 4.04 -0.43
CA LEU A 206 -11.15 4.50 -1.47
C LEU A 206 -11.43 5.99 -1.26
N PHE A 207 -11.42 6.78 -2.34
CA PHE A 207 -11.65 8.23 -2.28
C PHE A 207 -12.16 8.83 -3.60
N THR A 208 -12.67 10.05 -3.54
CA THR A 208 -13.17 10.82 -4.70
C THR A 208 -12.43 12.16 -4.81
N PRO A 209 -11.33 12.24 -5.60
CA PRO A 209 -10.50 13.44 -5.63
C PRO A 209 -11.27 14.66 -6.19
N HIS A 210 -10.96 15.84 -5.65
CA HIS A 210 -11.50 17.11 -6.12
C HIS A 210 -10.63 18.30 -5.69
N GLU A 211 -10.70 19.39 -6.46
CA GLU A 211 -9.78 20.52 -6.33
C GLU A 211 -9.82 21.17 -4.94
N SER A 212 -11.01 21.43 -4.37
CA SER A 212 -11.10 22.09 -3.05
C SER A 212 -10.51 21.23 -1.93
N GLN A 213 -10.76 19.91 -1.93
CA GLN A 213 -10.12 19.00 -0.97
C GLN A 213 -8.60 18.99 -1.12
N TRP A 214 -8.08 18.96 -2.34
CA TRP A 214 -6.64 19.04 -2.54
C TRP A 214 -6.05 20.35 -2.00
N GLN A 215 -6.72 21.48 -2.22
CA GLN A 215 -6.30 22.78 -1.69
C GLN A 215 -6.29 22.79 -0.16
N ASP A 216 -7.31 22.22 0.47
CA ASP A 216 -7.40 22.09 1.92
C ASP A 216 -6.32 21.15 2.48
N MET A 217 -6.03 20.04 1.80
CA MET A 217 -4.95 19.12 2.18
C MET A 217 -3.58 19.80 2.10
N VAL A 218 -3.30 20.56 1.05
CA VAL A 218 -2.05 21.32 0.92
C VAL A 218 -1.95 22.40 1.99
N LYS A 219 -3.04 23.09 2.29
CA LYS A 219 -3.09 24.06 3.40
C LYS A 219 -2.75 23.38 4.72
N PHE A 220 -3.40 22.26 5.03
CA PHE A 220 -3.14 21.47 6.23
C PHE A 220 -1.66 21.07 6.32
N LEU A 221 -1.12 20.46 5.25
CA LEU A 221 0.29 20.05 5.18
C LEU A 221 1.26 21.22 5.47
N ASN A 222 0.93 22.41 4.97
CA ASN A 222 1.80 23.59 5.04
C ASN A 222 1.69 24.39 6.34
N SER A 223 0.56 24.28 7.06
CA SER A 223 0.29 25.15 8.22
C SER A 223 0.05 24.42 9.53
N ASP A 224 -0.35 23.14 9.51
CA ASP A 224 -0.70 22.45 10.75
C ASP A 224 0.58 22.05 11.52
N PRO A 225 0.73 22.44 12.80
CA PRO A 225 1.94 22.17 13.57
C PRO A 225 2.13 20.70 13.92
N ARG A 226 1.09 19.85 13.79
CA ARG A 226 1.19 18.40 14.06
C ARG A 226 2.01 17.67 13.01
N VAL A 227 2.02 18.16 11.76
CA VAL A 227 2.73 17.57 10.61
C VAL A 227 4.20 17.24 10.91
N LYS A 228 4.89 18.11 11.67
CA LYS A 228 6.30 17.93 12.04
C LYS A 228 6.54 16.72 12.96
N GLY A 229 5.52 16.27 13.67
CA GLY A 229 5.58 15.23 14.70
C GLY A 229 5.05 13.88 14.24
N TYR A 230 4.62 13.75 12.98
CA TYR A 230 4.12 12.48 12.45
C TYR A 230 5.23 11.43 12.40
N LEU A 231 4.93 10.26 12.93
CA LEU A 231 5.80 9.08 12.91
C LEU A 231 5.58 8.28 11.63
N PHE A 232 4.35 8.28 11.12
CA PHE A 232 3.94 7.65 9.87
C PHE A 232 3.27 8.69 8.98
N PRO A 233 4.03 9.51 8.23
CA PRO A 233 3.55 10.77 7.69
C PRO A 233 2.26 10.70 6.87
N ASP A 234 2.14 9.78 5.92
CA ASP A 234 0.93 9.62 5.11
C ASP A 234 -0.24 9.06 5.92
N GLN A 235 0.02 8.10 6.82
CA GLN A 235 -1.01 7.48 7.65
C GLN A 235 -1.56 8.45 8.70
N ASP A 236 -0.67 9.13 9.42
CA ASP A 236 -1.02 10.12 10.44
C ASP A 236 -1.73 11.31 9.78
N PHE A 237 -1.25 11.77 8.61
CA PHE A 237 -1.93 12.84 7.86
C PHE A 237 -3.36 12.44 7.49
N LEU A 238 -3.56 11.25 6.89
CA LEU A 238 -4.88 10.80 6.46
C LEU A 238 -5.82 10.60 7.65
N ALA A 239 -5.33 10.01 8.75
CA ALA A 239 -6.11 9.82 9.96
C ALA A 239 -6.58 11.17 10.56
N GLU A 240 -5.69 12.16 10.61
CA GLU A 240 -5.98 13.48 11.17
C GLU A 240 -6.87 14.31 10.23
N PHE A 241 -6.54 14.41 8.95
CA PHE A 241 -7.28 15.23 7.97
C PHE A 241 -8.71 14.73 7.76
N PHE A 242 -8.90 13.40 7.72
CA PHE A 242 -10.21 12.76 7.57
C PHE A 242 -10.85 12.39 8.91
N THR A 243 -10.47 13.03 10.02
CA THR A 243 -11.11 12.81 11.31
C THR A 243 -12.63 13.02 11.19
N GLY A 244 -13.40 11.98 11.54
CA GLY A 244 -14.86 11.98 11.42
C GLY A 244 -15.40 11.79 10.00
N LYS A 245 -14.54 11.76 8.97
CA LYS A 245 -14.87 11.65 7.55
C LYS A 245 -14.19 10.43 6.88
N TRP A 246 -14.09 9.32 7.59
CA TRP A 246 -13.63 8.07 6.99
C TRP A 246 -14.45 6.88 7.50
N GLN A 247 -14.68 5.85 6.68
CA GLN A 247 -15.39 4.62 7.07
C GLN A 247 -14.48 3.41 7.04
N SER A 248 -14.66 2.50 8.01
CA SER A 248 -13.99 1.21 7.98
C SER A 248 -14.63 0.30 6.93
N ILE A 249 -13.78 -0.38 6.18
CA ILE A 249 -14.15 -1.51 5.32
C ILE A 249 -13.59 -2.82 5.89
N GLY A 250 -14.03 -3.95 5.33
CA GLY A 250 -13.64 -5.29 5.78
C GLY A 250 -12.13 -5.51 5.79
N TRP A 251 -11.62 -6.20 6.80
CA TRP A 251 -10.18 -6.45 7.00
C TRP A 251 -9.50 -7.11 5.79
N GLN A 252 -10.27 -7.87 5.01
CA GLN A 252 -9.82 -8.62 3.84
C GLN A 252 -9.21 -7.75 2.74
N TYR A 253 -9.64 -6.48 2.64
CA TYR A 253 -9.22 -5.56 1.59
C TYR A 253 -7.87 -4.87 1.87
N ASN A 254 -7.37 -4.98 3.11
CA ASN A 254 -6.03 -4.56 3.52
C ASN A 254 -5.54 -5.48 4.62
N ALA A 255 -5.42 -6.76 4.28
CA ALA A 255 -5.07 -7.81 5.21
C ALA A 255 -3.57 -7.71 5.50
N LEU A 256 -3.17 -7.24 6.69
CA LEU A 256 -1.76 -7.18 7.05
C LEU A 256 -1.22 -8.61 7.22
N LYS A 257 -0.07 -8.94 6.64
CA LYS A 257 0.50 -10.30 6.73
C LYS A 257 0.61 -10.82 8.17
N THR A 258 0.83 -9.93 9.15
CA THR A 258 0.94 -10.29 10.57
C THR A 258 -0.40 -10.67 11.21
N MET A 259 -1.53 -10.21 10.66
CA MET A 259 -2.86 -10.58 11.14
C MET A 259 -3.09 -12.10 11.06
N ARG A 260 -2.42 -12.80 10.14
CA ARG A 260 -2.51 -14.26 10.02
C ARG A 260 -2.14 -15.00 11.31
N TYR A 261 -1.20 -14.47 12.10
CA TYR A 261 -0.79 -15.07 13.38
C TYR A 261 -1.08 -14.18 14.60
N TRP A 262 -1.46 -12.92 14.41
CA TRP A 262 -1.91 -12.03 15.51
C TRP A 262 -3.43 -12.05 15.73
N HIS A 263 -4.19 -12.33 14.68
CA HIS A 263 -5.65 -12.32 14.66
C HIS A 263 -6.21 -13.63 14.09
N GLU A 264 -5.69 -14.77 14.54
CA GLU A 264 -6.08 -16.12 14.08
C GLU A 264 -7.58 -16.38 14.16
N ASN A 265 -8.25 -15.81 15.17
CA ASN A 265 -9.70 -15.94 15.32
C ASN A 265 -10.50 -15.16 14.27
N MET A 266 -9.92 -14.15 13.62
CA MET A 266 -10.57 -13.35 12.57
C MET A 266 -10.15 -13.84 11.19
N TRP A 267 -8.92 -14.32 11.06
CA TRP A 267 -8.27 -14.60 9.81
C TRP A 267 -8.79 -15.88 9.14
N ALA A 268 -9.10 -15.78 7.86
CA ALA A 268 -9.35 -16.91 6.99
C ALA A 268 -8.59 -16.70 5.67
N ASP A 269 -7.72 -17.65 5.29
CA ASP A 269 -6.83 -17.52 4.12
C ASP A 269 -7.65 -17.27 2.81
N ASP A 270 -8.83 -17.84 2.70
CA ASP A 270 -9.75 -17.74 1.55
C ASP A 270 -10.59 -16.45 1.52
N GLU A 271 -10.66 -15.73 2.64
CA GLU A 271 -11.28 -14.40 2.70
C GLU A 271 -10.33 -13.29 2.27
N VAL A 272 -9.01 -13.51 2.27
CA VAL A 272 -8.03 -12.48 1.90
C VAL A 272 -8.28 -12.02 0.46
N ARG A 273 -8.55 -10.73 0.28
CA ARG A 273 -8.72 -10.11 -1.05
C ARG A 273 -7.47 -9.39 -1.49
N ASN A 274 -6.81 -8.70 -0.56
CA ASN A 274 -5.61 -7.94 -0.82
C ASN A 274 -4.68 -8.02 0.39
N LEU A 275 -3.55 -8.68 0.21
CA LEU A 275 -2.56 -8.95 1.25
C LEU A 275 -1.49 -7.85 1.25
N HIS A 276 -1.23 -7.26 2.40
CA HIS A 276 -0.29 -6.17 2.59
C HIS A 276 0.99 -6.66 3.30
N TYR A 277 2.11 -6.62 2.60
CA TYR A 277 3.43 -7.06 3.09
C TYR A 277 4.14 -5.95 3.87
N ILE A 278 3.59 -5.58 5.03
CA ILE A 278 4.21 -4.63 5.96
C ILE A 278 5.56 -5.13 6.49
N VAL A 279 6.38 -4.23 7.06
CA VAL A 279 7.73 -4.54 7.59
C VAL A 279 8.68 -4.99 6.46
N ASP A 280 9.03 -6.27 6.38
CA ASP A 280 9.87 -6.84 5.32
C ASP A 280 9.06 -7.25 4.09
N LYS A 281 9.71 -7.13 2.92
CA LYS A 281 9.10 -7.40 1.62
C LYS A 281 9.45 -8.79 1.13
N PRO A 282 8.50 -9.54 0.53
CA PRO A 282 8.74 -10.91 0.09
C PRO A 282 9.84 -11.02 -0.98
N TRP A 283 10.00 -10.01 -1.84
CA TRP A 283 11.10 -10.01 -2.82
C TRP A 283 12.48 -9.82 -2.21
N SER A 284 12.60 -9.40 -0.94
CA SER A 284 13.90 -9.24 -0.29
C SER A 284 14.55 -10.57 0.11
N ARG A 285 13.77 -11.65 0.23
CA ARG A 285 14.26 -12.97 0.66
C ARG A 285 13.40 -14.12 0.13
N ARG A 286 14.03 -15.23 -0.26
CA ARG A 286 13.31 -16.47 -0.56
C ARG A 286 12.79 -17.12 0.71
N VAL A 287 11.72 -17.91 0.58
CA VAL A 287 11.25 -18.77 1.66
C VAL A 287 12.20 -19.95 1.82
N GLY A 288 12.68 -20.20 3.03
CA GLY A 288 13.56 -21.33 3.33
C GLY A 288 12.86 -22.68 3.11
N ASN A 289 13.64 -23.75 2.96
CA ASN A 289 13.10 -25.12 2.85
C ASN A 289 12.37 -25.57 4.13
N ASP A 290 12.73 -24.99 5.27
CA ASP A 290 12.04 -25.10 6.56
C ASP A 290 10.71 -24.32 6.61
N GLY A 291 10.37 -23.62 5.52
CA GLY A 291 9.19 -22.80 5.41
C GLY A 291 9.30 -21.46 6.15
N VAL A 292 10.47 -21.09 6.66
CA VAL A 292 10.69 -19.85 7.43
C VAL A 292 10.88 -18.68 6.47
N ALA A 293 10.18 -17.58 6.73
CA ALA A 293 10.35 -16.32 6.00
C ALA A 293 9.91 -15.11 6.83
N GLY A 294 10.35 -13.94 6.38
CA GLY A 294 10.08 -12.65 6.99
C GLY A 294 10.89 -12.34 8.26
N TYR A 295 10.68 -11.15 8.80
CA TYR A 295 11.53 -10.56 9.85
C TYR A 295 11.68 -11.47 11.09
N LEU A 296 10.58 -12.10 11.52
CA LEU A 296 10.56 -13.04 12.66
C LEU A 296 10.37 -14.51 12.25
N GLY A 297 10.53 -14.82 10.97
CA GLY A 297 10.41 -16.19 10.48
C GLY A 297 8.98 -16.75 10.41
N ARG A 298 7.95 -15.95 10.71
CA ARG A 298 6.54 -16.36 10.78
C ARG A 298 5.74 -16.13 9.49
N ASP A 299 6.34 -15.48 8.48
CA ASP A 299 5.64 -15.05 7.27
C ASP A 299 5.77 -16.07 6.11
N GLY A 300 6.26 -17.28 6.40
CA GLY A 300 6.50 -18.33 5.41
C GLY A 300 5.35 -18.60 4.46
N VAL A 301 4.12 -18.70 4.99
CA VAL A 301 2.92 -18.98 4.19
C VAL A 301 2.61 -17.82 3.24
N THR A 302 2.55 -16.60 3.76
CA THR A 302 2.18 -15.41 2.97
C THR A 302 3.27 -15.07 1.96
N HIS A 303 4.55 -15.20 2.32
CA HIS A 303 5.66 -15.03 1.38
C HIS A 303 5.65 -16.06 0.25
N ARG A 304 5.25 -17.32 0.53
CA ARG A 304 5.03 -18.32 -0.53
C ARG A 304 3.96 -17.88 -1.52
N TRP A 305 2.88 -17.22 -1.07
CA TRP A 305 1.86 -16.71 -1.99
C TRP A 305 2.45 -15.68 -2.97
N TRP A 306 3.27 -14.77 -2.48
CA TRP A 306 3.98 -13.81 -3.35
C TRP A 306 4.90 -14.49 -4.35
N TRP A 307 5.74 -15.42 -3.89
CA TRP A 307 6.68 -16.13 -4.77
C TRP A 307 5.98 -17.02 -5.80
N ASN A 308 4.87 -17.66 -5.43
CA ASN A 308 4.05 -18.41 -6.37
C ASN A 308 3.47 -17.49 -7.47
N GLU A 309 3.03 -16.27 -7.11
CA GLU A 309 2.55 -15.31 -8.11
C GLU A 309 3.69 -14.79 -8.99
N TYR A 310 4.88 -14.55 -8.41
CA TYR A 310 6.09 -14.21 -9.16
C TYR A 310 6.45 -15.28 -10.19
N GLU A 311 6.42 -16.56 -9.82
CA GLU A 311 6.68 -17.67 -10.74
C GLU A 311 5.63 -17.73 -11.87
N ARG A 312 4.36 -17.44 -11.58
CA ARG A 312 3.32 -17.34 -12.61
C ARG A 312 3.58 -16.19 -13.57
N TRP A 313 3.93 -15.01 -13.04
CA TRP A 313 4.30 -13.85 -13.83
C TRP A 313 5.53 -14.13 -14.71
N GLU A 314 6.57 -14.75 -14.14
CA GLU A 314 7.81 -15.08 -14.86
C GLU A 314 7.55 -16.07 -16.00
N ASN A 315 6.74 -17.10 -15.76
CA ASN A 315 6.33 -18.05 -16.81
C ASN A 315 5.53 -17.36 -17.93
N ASP A 316 4.61 -16.46 -17.57
CA ASP A 316 3.82 -15.70 -18.54
C ASP A 316 4.71 -14.80 -19.42
N ARG A 317 5.68 -14.09 -18.82
CA ARG A 317 6.65 -13.26 -19.55
C ARG A 317 7.64 -14.08 -20.38
N THR A 318 8.05 -15.24 -19.89
CA THR A 318 8.86 -16.21 -20.66
C THR A 318 8.12 -16.64 -21.92
N SER A 319 6.83 -16.99 -21.81
CA SER A 319 6.01 -17.40 -22.96
C SER A 319 5.85 -16.30 -24.03
N LYS A 320 6.08 -15.03 -23.64
CA LYS A 320 6.00 -13.85 -24.51
C LYS A 320 7.37 -13.38 -25.02
N GLY A 321 8.46 -14.04 -24.62
CA GLY A 321 9.82 -13.68 -25.02
C GLY A 321 10.36 -12.40 -24.37
N GLU A 322 9.81 -11.99 -23.22
CA GLU A 322 10.13 -10.73 -22.55
C GLU A 322 11.34 -10.82 -21.62
N GLU A 323 12.48 -11.31 -22.14
CA GLU A 323 13.69 -11.59 -21.34
C GLU A 323 14.22 -10.33 -20.63
N LYS A 324 14.20 -9.17 -21.28
CA LYS A 324 14.70 -7.92 -20.69
C LYS A 324 13.91 -7.48 -19.45
N ILE A 325 12.59 -7.69 -19.46
CA ILE A 325 11.73 -7.41 -18.31
C ILE A 325 12.08 -8.36 -17.17
N MET A 326 12.23 -9.65 -17.49
CA MET A 326 12.60 -10.66 -16.50
C MET A 326 13.98 -10.42 -15.90
N GLU A 327 14.97 -10.01 -16.69
CA GLU A 327 16.32 -9.67 -16.21
C GLU A 327 16.30 -8.56 -15.17
N ILE A 328 15.52 -7.50 -15.38
CA ILE A 328 15.38 -6.40 -14.42
C ILE A 328 14.71 -6.91 -13.15
N MET A 329 13.61 -7.62 -13.28
CA MET A 329 12.91 -8.17 -12.13
C MET A 329 13.78 -9.12 -11.32
N ARG A 330 14.57 -9.98 -11.96
CA ARG A 330 15.53 -10.88 -11.30
C ARG A 330 16.65 -10.15 -10.56
N ARG A 331 16.99 -8.90 -10.93
CA ARG A 331 17.96 -8.07 -10.20
C ARG A 331 17.38 -7.46 -8.93
N GLU A 332 16.08 -7.17 -8.93
CA GLU A 332 15.38 -6.51 -7.83
C GLU A 332 14.75 -7.50 -6.82
N VAL A 333 14.82 -8.81 -7.09
CA VAL A 333 14.33 -9.86 -6.19
C VAL A 333 15.48 -10.77 -5.71
N ALA A 334 15.29 -11.41 -4.55
CA ALA A 334 16.24 -12.36 -3.99
C ALA A 334 16.55 -13.50 -4.96
N LYS A 335 17.81 -13.94 -5.03
CA LYS A 335 18.23 -15.07 -5.88
C LYS A 335 17.65 -16.39 -5.37
N SER A 336 17.49 -17.36 -6.27
CA SER A 336 17.07 -18.72 -5.91
C SER A 336 18.09 -19.39 -4.98
N LEU A 337 17.61 -20.23 -4.06
CA LEU A 337 18.42 -20.98 -3.11
C LEU A 337 19.14 -22.15 -3.82
N LYS A 338 20.38 -21.95 -4.29
CA LYS A 338 21.21 -23.08 -4.76
C LYS A 338 21.72 -23.88 -3.55
N GLY A 339 21.33 -25.14 -3.41
CA GLY A 339 21.85 -26.04 -2.36
C GLY A 339 21.48 -25.68 -0.92
N GLY A 340 20.42 -24.88 -0.71
CA GLY A 340 19.87 -24.62 0.63
C GLY A 340 20.61 -23.60 1.50
N LYS A 341 21.59 -22.85 0.97
CA LYS A 341 22.22 -21.70 1.66
C LYS A 341 22.36 -20.49 0.73
N GLU A 342 21.96 -19.32 1.21
CA GLU A 342 22.02 -18.05 0.47
C GLU A 342 23.47 -17.61 0.18
N MET A 343 23.70 -17.07 -1.03
CA MET A 343 24.75 -16.07 -1.26
C MET A 343 24.13 -14.69 -0.98
N GLU A 344 24.70 -14.00 0.00
CA GLU A 344 24.50 -12.60 0.44
C GLU A 344 23.28 -11.82 -0.10
N SER A 345 22.45 -11.36 0.85
CA SER A 345 21.28 -10.50 0.63
C SER A 345 21.65 -9.19 -0.07
N LEU A 346 20.85 -8.77 -1.06
CA LEU A 346 21.04 -7.48 -1.74
C LEU A 346 20.68 -6.28 -0.83
N HIS A 347 19.76 -6.44 0.12
CA HIS A 347 19.32 -5.34 0.98
C HIS A 347 19.15 -5.82 2.43
N GLY A 348 20.20 -5.68 3.24
CA GLY A 348 20.16 -6.03 4.66
C GLY A 348 20.94 -5.04 5.50
N ASN A 349 20.24 -4.07 6.10
CA ASN A 349 20.46 -3.75 7.51
C ASN A 349 19.23 -3.06 8.13
N TRP A 350 18.17 -3.85 8.40
CA TRP A 350 17.04 -3.37 9.20
C TRP A 350 17.36 -3.31 10.70
N GLN A 351 18.48 -3.91 11.14
CA GLN A 351 18.89 -3.95 12.55
C GLN A 351 19.52 -2.66 13.09
N GLN A 352 19.91 -1.69 12.24
CA GLN A 352 20.45 -0.41 12.72
C GLN A 352 19.38 0.65 13.08
N ILE A 353 18.09 0.30 12.99
CA ILE A 353 16.97 1.26 13.13
C ILE A 353 16.38 1.29 14.55
N ALA A 354 16.80 0.39 15.45
CA ALA A 354 16.26 0.30 16.81
C ALA A 354 17.36 0.34 17.90
N GLY A 355 18.46 1.05 17.66
CA GLY A 355 19.58 1.10 18.59
C GLY A 355 20.41 2.36 18.49
N LYS A 356 19.83 3.48 18.94
CA LYS A 356 20.50 4.49 19.78
C LYS A 356 19.49 5.50 20.32
#